data_AF-A0A1E4CLS0-F1
#
_entry.id   AF-A0A1E4CLS0-F1
#
_cell.length_a   1.000
_cell.length_b   1.000
_cell.length_c   1.000
_cell.angle_alpha   90.00
_cell.angle_beta   90.00
_cell.angle_gamma   90.00
#
_symmetry.space_group_name_H-M   'P 1'
#
loop_
_entity.id
_entity.type
_entity.pdbx_description
1 polymer ?
#
loop_
_entity_poly.entity_id
_entity_poly.type
_entity_poly.pdbx_seq_one_letter_code
_entity_poly.pdbx_strand_id
1 'polypeptide(L)'
;MGAEGKKEKWLGRALVEGAIAGVVAPVVVLVIVTAASGHLQELLREPSCADPKDLTLIRPSAATASTPVYEDVYNEQPVSYPPENAIDTNTGTAWVEGAEGYGVGASITFAFGEQRDIRLICVVNGYALNEDRYRANGRVRQFDVTTDQGEKTAVLSDLPVDEITTFQRLRLPEGPTRSVTLKIGSTSSMGGSQAATDTAVSEVEFWGH
;
A
#
# COMPACT_ATOMS: atom_id res chain seq x y z
N MET A 1 -58.48 -26.95 49.63
CA MET A 1 -57.30 -26.07 49.40
C MET A 1 -56.18 -26.91 48.83
N GLY A 2 -55.74 -26.70 47.58
CA GLY A 2 -54.58 -27.46 47.06
C GLY A 2 -54.42 -27.58 45.54
N ALA A 3 -55.37 -27.10 44.73
CA ALA A 3 -55.28 -27.22 43.27
C ALA A 3 -54.65 -26.00 42.57
N GLU A 4 -54.64 -24.82 43.19
CA GLU A 4 -54.12 -23.59 42.56
C GLU A 4 -52.58 -23.49 42.57
N GLY A 5 -51.91 -23.85 43.67
CA GLY A 5 -50.45 -23.68 43.79
C GLY A 5 -49.57 -24.61 42.95
N LYS A 6 -50.16 -25.67 42.34
CA LYS A 6 -49.40 -26.64 41.52
C LYS A 6 -49.32 -26.21 40.05
N LYS A 7 -50.29 -25.43 39.56
CA LYS A 7 -50.29 -24.89 38.19
C LYS A 7 -49.29 -23.73 38.05
N GLU A 8 -49.21 -22.85 39.04
CA GLU A 8 -48.30 -21.70 39.04
C GLU A 8 -46.82 -22.12 39.02
N LYS A 9 -46.45 -23.16 39.79
CA LYS A 9 -45.07 -23.70 39.80
C LYS A 9 -44.65 -24.37 38.50
N TRP A 10 -45.59 -24.93 37.73
CA TRP A 10 -45.30 -25.59 36.45
C TRP A 10 -45.15 -24.56 35.32
N LEU A 11 -46.01 -23.54 35.30
CA LEU A 11 -45.91 -22.42 34.38
C LEU A 11 -44.60 -21.62 34.57
N GLY A 12 -44.17 -21.39 35.81
CA GLY A 12 -42.92 -20.67 36.09
C GLY A 12 -41.65 -21.40 35.64
N ARG A 13 -41.60 -22.74 35.72
CA ARG A 13 -40.45 -23.54 35.26
C ARG A 13 -40.38 -23.65 33.74
N ALA A 14 -41.53 -23.84 33.07
CA ALA A 14 -41.60 -23.89 31.61
C ALA A 14 -41.25 -22.53 30.96
N LEU A 15 -41.63 -21.41 31.59
CA LEU A 15 -41.25 -20.06 31.14
C LEU A 15 -39.75 -19.78 31.27
N VAL A 16 -39.10 -20.26 32.34
CA VAL A 16 -37.66 -20.07 32.56
C VAL A 16 -36.83 -20.96 31.63
N GLU A 17 -37.19 -22.22 31.45
CA GLU A 17 -36.49 -23.13 30.53
C GLU A 17 -36.70 -22.75 29.05
N GLY A 18 -37.91 -22.32 28.67
CA GLY A 18 -38.21 -21.79 27.34
C GLY A 18 -37.52 -20.46 27.03
N ALA A 19 -37.33 -19.59 28.02
CA ALA A 19 -36.60 -18.33 27.87
C ALA A 19 -35.08 -18.56 27.73
N ILE A 20 -34.50 -19.52 28.46
CA ILE A 20 -33.06 -19.83 28.36
C ILE A 20 -32.74 -20.49 27.01
N ALA A 21 -33.51 -21.48 26.56
CA ALA A 21 -33.32 -22.09 25.23
C ALA A 21 -33.66 -21.11 24.08
N GLY A 22 -34.71 -20.29 24.26
CA GLY A 22 -35.18 -19.31 23.28
C GLY A 22 -34.30 -18.07 23.13
N VAL A 23 -33.41 -17.78 24.09
CA VAL A 23 -32.43 -16.67 24.00
C VAL A 23 -31.03 -17.18 23.66
N VAL A 24 -30.61 -18.35 24.18
CA VAL A 24 -29.27 -18.90 23.90
C VAL A 24 -29.11 -19.29 22.43
N ALA A 25 -30.12 -19.91 21.81
CA ALA A 25 -30.05 -20.28 20.39
C ALA A 25 -29.89 -19.07 19.45
N PRO A 26 -30.71 -18.00 19.53
CA PRO A 26 -30.52 -16.83 18.67
C PRO A 26 -29.26 -16.03 19.02
N VAL A 27 -28.81 -15.99 20.28
CA VAL A 27 -27.53 -15.35 20.64
C VAL A 27 -26.34 -16.12 20.09
N VAL A 28 -26.34 -17.45 20.17
CA VAL A 28 -25.28 -18.29 19.58
C VAL A 28 -25.29 -18.20 18.06
N VAL A 29 -26.46 -18.24 17.42
CA VAL A 29 -26.59 -18.02 15.97
C VAL A 29 -26.12 -16.62 15.59
N LEU A 30 -26.48 -15.58 16.36
CA LEU A 30 -26.04 -14.20 16.11
C LEU A 30 -24.53 -14.07 16.26
N VAL A 31 -23.92 -14.67 17.29
CA VAL A 31 -22.46 -14.67 17.49
C VAL A 31 -21.74 -15.46 16.40
N ILE A 32 -22.30 -16.60 15.95
CA ILE A 32 -21.74 -17.35 14.82
C ILE A 32 -21.87 -16.55 13.53
N VAL A 33 -23.00 -15.87 13.28
CA VAL A 33 -23.19 -15.02 12.09
C VAL A 33 -22.26 -13.83 12.13
N THR A 34 -22.06 -13.16 13.27
CA THR A 34 -21.13 -12.03 13.38
C THR A 34 -19.67 -12.49 13.27
N ALA A 35 -19.28 -13.57 13.94
CA ALA A 35 -17.93 -14.14 13.83
C ALA A 35 -17.64 -14.68 12.42
N ALA A 36 -18.59 -15.39 11.81
CA ALA A 36 -18.49 -15.86 10.43
C ALA A 36 -18.48 -14.68 9.45
N SER A 37 -19.21 -13.59 9.74
CA SER A 37 -19.18 -12.39 8.90
C SER A 37 -17.83 -11.69 8.96
N GLY A 38 -17.19 -11.59 10.13
CA GLY A 38 -15.83 -11.04 10.24
C GLY A 38 -14.80 -11.91 9.53
N HIS A 39 -14.87 -13.24 9.69
CA HIS A 39 -13.97 -14.16 8.98
C HIS A 39 -14.19 -14.13 7.47
N LEU A 40 -15.44 -14.07 7.01
CA LEU A 40 -15.78 -13.97 5.59
C LEU A 40 -15.36 -12.62 4.99
N GLN A 41 -15.53 -11.53 5.73
CA GLN A 41 -15.05 -10.21 5.31
C GLN A 41 -13.53 -10.19 5.13
N GLU A 42 -12.79 -10.87 6.00
CA GLU A 42 -11.34 -10.98 5.90
C GLU A 42 -10.90 -11.81 4.67
N LEU A 43 -11.64 -12.88 4.34
CA LEU A 43 -11.39 -13.70 3.14
C LEU A 43 -11.70 -12.97 1.84
N LEU A 44 -12.61 -11.98 1.86
CA LEU A 44 -13.00 -11.19 0.68
C LEU A 44 -12.19 -9.90 0.54
N ARG A 45 -11.31 -9.58 1.49
CA ARG A 45 -10.50 -8.35 1.46
C ARG A 45 -9.44 -8.46 0.37
N GLU A 46 -9.41 -7.48 -0.53
CA GLU A 46 -8.36 -7.38 -1.55
C GLU A 46 -6.96 -7.25 -0.93
N PRO A 47 -5.91 -7.77 -1.59
CA PRO A 47 -4.53 -7.53 -1.21
C PRO A 47 -4.22 -6.04 -1.05
N SER A 48 -3.36 -5.72 -0.08
CA SER A 48 -2.92 -4.37 0.24
C SER A 48 -1.43 -4.37 0.59
N CYS A 49 -0.80 -3.19 0.64
CA CYS A 49 0.62 -3.10 0.97
C CYS A 49 0.95 -3.55 2.40
N ALA A 50 -0.01 -3.50 3.32
CA ALA A 50 0.16 -4.01 4.69
C ALA A 50 -0.13 -5.51 4.82
N ASP A 51 -0.87 -6.08 3.86
CA ASP A 51 -1.25 -7.49 3.83
C ASP A 51 -1.44 -7.93 2.37
N PRO A 52 -0.37 -8.44 1.73
CA PRO A 52 -0.40 -8.86 0.33
C PRO A 52 -1.14 -10.20 0.14
N LYS A 53 -1.69 -10.81 1.20
CA LYS A 53 -2.41 -12.09 1.16
C LYS A 53 -1.53 -13.22 0.58
N ASP A 54 -1.99 -13.85 -0.48
CA ASP A 54 -1.34 -14.97 -1.19
C ASP A 54 -0.39 -14.51 -2.30
N LEU A 55 -0.24 -13.19 -2.51
CA LEU A 55 0.71 -12.67 -3.48
C LEU A 55 2.14 -12.85 -2.98
N THR A 56 3.03 -13.11 -3.93
CA THR A 56 4.47 -13.22 -3.69
C THR A 56 5.20 -11.98 -4.18
N LEU A 57 6.26 -11.60 -3.47
CA LEU A 57 7.10 -10.48 -3.87
C LEU A 57 7.90 -10.84 -5.12
N ILE A 58 7.71 -10.08 -6.19
CA ILE A 58 8.38 -10.24 -7.47
C ILE A 58 9.50 -9.21 -7.57
N ARG A 59 10.74 -9.70 -7.71
CA ARG A 59 11.92 -8.85 -7.86
C ARG A 59 12.13 -8.49 -9.33
N PRO A 60 12.19 -7.20 -9.70
CA PRO A 60 12.69 -6.80 -11.00
C PRO A 60 14.12 -7.30 -11.21
N SER A 61 14.45 -7.73 -12.42
CA SER A 61 15.82 -8.06 -12.83
C SER A 61 16.65 -6.82 -13.13
N ALA A 62 16.00 -5.68 -13.41
CA ALA A 62 16.66 -4.40 -13.66
C ALA A 62 15.70 -3.23 -13.40
N ALA A 63 16.27 -2.08 -13.05
CA ALA A 63 15.59 -0.79 -13.03
C ALA A 63 16.35 0.18 -13.94
N THR A 64 15.64 1.07 -14.65
CA THR A 64 16.27 2.05 -15.53
C THR A 64 15.48 3.34 -15.52
N ALA A 65 16.16 4.47 -15.30
CA ALA A 65 15.55 5.79 -15.32
C ALA A 65 15.55 6.39 -16.74
N SER A 66 14.59 7.26 -17.03
CA SER A 66 14.57 8.04 -18.28
C SER A 66 15.62 9.16 -18.32
N THR A 67 16.24 9.43 -17.18
CA THR A 67 17.19 10.50 -16.91
C THR A 67 18.53 9.91 -16.46
N PRO A 68 19.64 10.66 -16.59
CA PRO A 68 20.92 10.27 -15.98
C PRO A 68 20.79 10.08 -14.46
N VAL A 69 21.69 9.28 -13.88
CA VAL A 69 21.77 9.12 -12.42
C VAL A 69 22.03 10.49 -11.79
N TYR A 70 21.19 10.85 -10.82
CA TYR A 70 21.40 12.05 -10.02
C TYR A 70 22.53 11.83 -9.02
N GLU A 71 23.42 12.81 -8.93
CA GLU A 71 24.59 12.82 -8.03
C GLU A 71 24.56 14.10 -7.18
N ASP A 72 24.89 13.98 -5.90
CA ASP A 72 24.95 15.10 -4.94
C ASP A 72 26.14 14.88 -3.98
N VAL A 73 26.39 15.86 -3.10
CA VAL A 73 27.34 15.76 -1.99
C VAL A 73 26.58 15.83 -0.67
N TYR A 74 26.58 14.73 0.07
CA TYR A 74 26.01 14.67 1.42
C TYR A 74 27.10 14.49 2.46
N ASN A 75 27.16 15.39 3.46
CA ASN A 75 28.19 15.39 4.49
C ASN A 75 29.61 15.30 3.90
N GLU A 76 29.88 16.13 2.88
CA GLU A 76 31.17 16.18 2.17
C GLU A 76 31.56 14.87 1.44
N GLN A 77 30.62 13.92 1.30
CA GLN A 77 30.81 12.69 0.55
C GLN A 77 29.93 12.67 -0.71
N PRO A 78 30.46 12.19 -1.84
CA PRO A 78 29.65 12.00 -3.04
C PRO A 78 28.60 10.91 -2.79
N VAL A 79 27.37 11.16 -3.20
CA VAL A 79 26.23 10.23 -3.12
C VAL A 79 25.52 10.22 -4.46
N SER A 80 25.06 9.04 -4.88
CA SER A 80 24.25 8.86 -6.09
C SER A 80 22.89 8.25 -5.75
N TYR A 81 21.91 8.54 -6.60
CA TYR A 81 20.51 8.14 -6.40
C TYR A 81 19.95 7.40 -7.62
N PRO A 82 20.57 6.26 -7.98
CA PRO A 82 20.20 5.53 -9.18
C PRO A 82 18.84 4.81 -9.02
N PRO A 83 18.18 4.37 -10.10
CA PRO A 83 16.86 3.74 -10.05
C PRO A 83 16.83 2.45 -9.23
N GLU A 84 17.97 1.77 -9.05
CA GLU A 84 18.11 0.55 -8.24
C GLU A 84 17.85 0.80 -6.75
N ASN A 85 18.08 2.02 -6.26
CA ASN A 85 17.74 2.38 -4.88
C ASN A 85 16.23 2.24 -4.61
N ALA A 86 15.38 2.29 -5.65
CA ALA A 86 13.95 2.12 -5.47
C ALA A 86 13.51 0.65 -5.33
N ILE A 87 14.43 -0.33 -5.39
CA ILE A 87 14.12 -1.78 -5.29
C ILE A 87 15.13 -2.53 -4.40
N ASP A 88 15.90 -1.81 -3.59
CA ASP A 88 17.03 -2.34 -2.82
C ASP A 88 16.62 -2.82 -1.41
N THR A 89 15.33 -2.79 -1.06
CA THR A 89 14.78 -3.13 0.27
C THR A 89 15.18 -2.19 1.41
N ASN A 90 15.67 -1.00 1.09
CA ASN A 90 16.08 -0.01 2.04
C ASN A 90 15.31 1.30 1.83
N THR A 91 14.25 1.52 2.62
CA THR A 91 13.49 2.77 2.59
C THR A 91 14.30 4.02 2.97
N GLY A 92 15.53 3.85 3.49
CA GLY A 92 16.49 4.92 3.75
C GLY A 92 17.34 5.35 2.56
N THR A 93 17.27 4.67 1.42
CA THR A 93 17.79 5.13 0.12
C THR A 93 16.64 5.63 -0.74
N ALA A 94 16.97 6.24 -1.89
CA ALA A 94 15.97 6.65 -2.86
C ALA A 94 16.55 6.74 -4.26
N TRP A 95 15.70 6.52 -5.26
CA TRP A 95 15.89 7.10 -6.58
C TRP A 95 15.52 8.58 -6.54
N VAL A 96 16.30 9.42 -7.20
CA VAL A 96 16.01 10.83 -7.43
C VAL A 96 16.01 11.08 -8.94
N GLU A 97 14.97 11.75 -9.41
CA GLU A 97 14.65 11.83 -10.83
C GLU A 97 15.69 12.59 -11.68
N GLY A 98 16.45 13.52 -11.11
CA GLY A 98 17.65 14.11 -11.73
C GLY A 98 17.43 15.03 -12.93
N ALA A 99 16.20 15.37 -13.30
CA ALA A 99 15.88 16.43 -14.27
C ALA A 99 15.85 17.81 -13.61
N GLU A 100 15.71 18.85 -14.45
CA GLU A 100 15.49 20.20 -13.94
C GLU A 100 14.06 20.33 -13.37
N GLY A 101 13.94 20.93 -12.18
CA GLY A 101 12.65 21.11 -11.53
C GLY A 101 12.16 19.81 -10.86
N TYR A 102 10.85 19.58 -10.84
CA TYR A 102 10.23 18.47 -10.12
C TYR A 102 10.24 17.12 -10.84
N GLY A 103 10.92 17.00 -11.97
CA GLY A 103 10.95 15.75 -12.73
C GLY A 103 9.63 15.30 -13.31
N VAL A 104 8.67 16.21 -13.51
CA VAL A 104 7.43 15.85 -14.18
C VAL A 104 7.77 15.35 -15.59
N GLY A 105 7.37 14.12 -15.88
CA GLY A 105 7.70 13.41 -17.10
C GLY A 105 8.86 12.41 -16.98
N ALA A 106 9.70 12.51 -15.95
CA ALA A 106 10.73 11.51 -15.66
C ALA A 106 10.08 10.20 -15.20
N SER A 107 10.76 9.09 -15.45
CA SER A 107 10.24 7.76 -15.14
C SER A 107 11.31 6.78 -14.70
N ILE A 108 10.88 5.74 -13.98
CA ILE A 108 11.63 4.49 -13.78
C ILE A 108 10.89 3.37 -14.50
N THR A 109 11.62 2.54 -15.23
CA THR A 109 11.13 1.28 -15.79
C THR A 109 11.76 0.11 -15.05
N PHE A 110 10.93 -0.80 -14.56
CA PHE A 110 11.31 -2.03 -13.90
C PHE A 110 11.07 -3.20 -14.84
N ALA A 111 12.12 -3.94 -15.20
CA ALA A 111 12.04 -5.11 -16.06
C ALA A 111 12.10 -6.38 -15.20
N PHE A 112 11.27 -7.39 -15.51
CA PHE A 112 11.23 -8.65 -14.74
C PHE A 112 12.02 -9.80 -15.38
N GLY A 113 12.55 -9.61 -16.59
CA GLY A 113 13.28 -10.64 -17.36
C GLY A 113 12.38 -11.71 -17.99
N GLU A 114 11.22 -11.98 -17.39
CA GLU A 114 10.15 -12.83 -17.92
C GLU A 114 8.78 -12.19 -17.67
N GLN A 115 7.72 -12.79 -18.21
CA GLN A 115 6.37 -12.29 -17.99
C GLN A 115 5.90 -12.65 -16.59
N ARG A 116 5.36 -11.67 -15.86
CA ARG A 116 4.89 -11.78 -14.48
C ARG A 116 3.47 -11.26 -14.35
N ASP A 117 2.61 -11.94 -13.60
CA ASP A 117 1.25 -11.46 -13.33
C ASP A 117 1.26 -10.50 -12.13
N ILE A 118 1.47 -9.21 -12.38
CA ILE A 118 1.53 -8.19 -11.33
C ILE A 118 0.11 -7.78 -10.92
N ARG A 119 -0.20 -7.94 -9.63
CA ARG A 119 -1.52 -7.69 -9.05
C ARG A 119 -1.53 -6.49 -8.09
N LEU A 120 -0.38 -6.16 -7.51
CA LEU A 120 -0.24 -5.08 -6.54
C LEU A 120 1.14 -4.41 -6.69
N ILE A 121 1.15 -3.08 -6.68
CA ILE A 121 2.35 -2.26 -6.60
C ILE A 121 2.26 -1.39 -5.35
N CYS A 122 3.33 -1.38 -4.57
CA CYS A 122 3.45 -0.65 -3.33
C CYS A 122 4.64 0.29 -3.39
N VAL A 123 4.47 1.56 -3.03
CA VAL A 123 5.54 2.56 -3.11
C VAL A 123 5.74 3.29 -1.79
N VAL A 124 6.99 3.49 -1.38
CA VAL A 124 7.37 4.49 -0.38
C VAL A 124 7.73 5.78 -1.14
N ASN A 125 6.85 6.78 -1.02
CA ASN A 125 6.88 8.00 -1.81
C ASN A 125 7.66 9.11 -1.11
N GLY A 126 8.56 9.78 -1.81
CA GLY A 126 9.50 10.74 -1.23
C GLY A 126 10.80 10.07 -0.77
N TYR A 127 11.71 10.87 -0.21
CA TYR A 127 12.96 10.37 0.35
C TYR A 127 12.78 10.10 1.85
N ALA A 128 12.50 8.85 2.21
CA ALA A 128 12.08 8.44 3.54
C ALA A 128 13.24 8.19 4.54
N LEU A 129 14.46 8.64 4.24
CA LEU A 129 15.62 8.50 5.14
C LEU A 129 15.38 9.15 6.51
N ASN A 130 14.81 10.35 6.51
CA ASN A 130 14.44 11.10 7.72
C ASN A 130 13.49 12.25 7.35
N GLU A 131 12.97 12.93 8.39
CA GLU A 131 12.07 14.09 8.22
C GLU A 131 12.69 15.17 7.33
N ASP A 132 13.97 15.49 7.54
CA ASP A 132 14.65 16.55 6.79
C ASP A 132 14.67 16.23 5.29
N ARG A 133 15.03 15.00 4.91
CA ARG A 133 15.03 14.55 3.51
C ARG A 133 13.63 14.45 2.93
N TYR A 134 12.67 13.93 3.69
CA TYR A 134 11.28 13.85 3.23
C TYR A 134 10.69 15.24 2.95
N ARG A 135 11.02 16.22 3.80
CA ARG A 135 10.63 17.63 3.65
C ARG A 135 11.50 18.41 2.70
N ALA A 136 12.68 17.92 2.33
CA ALA A 136 13.61 18.55 1.41
C ALA A 136 13.60 17.89 0.03
N ASN A 137 12.63 17.05 -0.30
CA ASN A 137 12.48 16.48 -1.63
C ASN A 137 11.01 16.50 -2.07
N GLY A 138 10.81 16.62 -3.38
CA GLY A 138 9.51 16.47 -4.01
C GLY A 138 8.94 15.08 -3.76
N ARG A 139 7.61 15.03 -3.67
CA ARG A 139 6.84 13.77 -3.52
C ARG A 139 5.88 13.66 -4.67
N VAL A 140 5.75 12.46 -5.23
CA VAL A 140 4.87 12.22 -6.36
C VAL A 140 3.42 12.30 -5.90
N ARG A 141 2.59 13.06 -6.62
CA ARG A 141 1.13 13.09 -6.41
C ARG A 141 0.42 12.21 -7.40
N GLN A 142 0.99 12.05 -8.59
CA GLN A 142 0.46 11.20 -9.64
C GLN A 142 1.59 10.44 -10.33
N PHE A 143 1.43 9.14 -10.44
CA PHE A 143 2.13 8.33 -11.43
C PHE A 143 1.20 7.98 -12.58
N ASP A 144 1.70 8.02 -13.81
CA ASP A 144 1.12 7.25 -14.91
C ASP A 144 1.86 5.90 -14.95
N VAL A 145 1.12 4.82 -14.69
CA VAL A 145 1.62 3.46 -14.55
C VAL A 145 1.35 2.70 -15.84
N THR A 146 2.41 2.38 -16.59
CA THR A 146 2.34 1.68 -17.87
C THR A 146 2.80 0.23 -17.73
N THR A 147 2.08 -0.69 -18.36
CA THR A 147 2.35 -2.14 -18.41
C THR A 147 2.02 -2.66 -19.81
N ASP A 148 2.28 -3.95 -20.07
CA ASP A 148 1.83 -4.62 -21.30
C ASP A 148 0.28 -4.66 -21.42
N GLN A 149 -0.45 -4.42 -20.33
CA GLN A 149 -1.92 -4.39 -20.29
C GLN A 149 -2.51 -2.98 -20.52
N GLY A 150 -1.66 -1.96 -20.68
CA GLY A 150 -2.07 -0.57 -20.93
C GLY A 150 -1.49 0.41 -19.92
N GLU A 151 -2.19 1.53 -19.71
CA GLU A 151 -1.77 2.60 -18.82
C GLU A 151 -2.89 2.98 -17.84
N LYS A 152 -2.51 3.32 -16.61
CA LYS A 152 -3.44 3.81 -15.58
C LYS A 152 -2.79 4.86 -14.72
N THR A 153 -3.54 5.92 -14.45
CA THR A 153 -3.13 6.94 -13.48
C THR A 153 -3.34 6.45 -12.04
N ALA A 154 -2.29 6.54 -11.24
CA ALA A 154 -2.28 6.28 -9.80
C ALA A 154 -2.05 7.58 -9.04
N VAL A 155 -2.93 7.89 -8.09
CA VAL A 155 -2.83 9.09 -7.25
C VAL A 155 -2.36 8.68 -5.87
N LEU A 156 -1.39 9.43 -5.33
CA LEU A 156 -0.80 9.23 -4.03
C LEU A 156 -1.21 10.32 -3.05
N SER A 157 -1.28 9.94 -1.79
CA SER A 157 -1.46 10.88 -0.68
C SER A 157 -0.11 11.38 -0.18
N ASP A 158 -0.12 12.58 0.39
CA ASP A 158 1.03 13.11 1.11
C ASP A 158 0.88 12.69 2.56
N LEU A 159 1.81 11.88 3.01
CA LEU A 159 1.77 11.27 4.34
C LEU A 159 2.38 12.23 5.37
N PRO A 160 1.89 12.17 6.63
CA PRO A 160 2.53 12.88 7.71
C PRO A 160 3.93 12.31 7.98
N VAL A 161 4.78 13.09 8.66
CA VAL A 161 6.21 12.77 8.84
C VAL A 161 6.46 11.49 9.64
N ASP A 162 5.53 11.10 10.51
CA ASP A 162 5.59 9.86 11.28
C ASP A 162 5.22 8.61 10.45
N GLU A 163 4.80 8.78 9.20
CA GLU A 163 4.40 7.71 8.29
C GLU A 163 5.22 7.69 6.98
N ILE A 164 6.39 8.34 6.93
CA ILE A 164 7.16 8.53 5.68
C ILE A 164 7.67 7.22 5.06
N THR A 165 7.80 6.16 5.85
CA THR A 165 8.20 4.82 5.38
C THR A 165 7.00 3.94 4.99
N THR A 166 5.77 4.46 5.09
CA THR A 166 4.56 3.68 4.82
C THR A 166 4.36 3.48 3.32
N PHE A 167 4.17 2.23 2.92
CA PHE A 167 3.83 1.89 1.54
C PHE A 167 2.42 2.34 1.17
N GLN A 168 2.30 3.00 0.03
CA GLN A 168 1.05 3.36 -0.61
C GLN A 168 0.79 2.49 -1.83
N ARG A 169 -0.46 2.06 -2.06
CA ARG A 169 -0.85 1.26 -3.22
C ARG A 169 -0.92 2.13 -4.47
N LEU A 170 -0.26 1.71 -5.55
CA LEU A 170 -0.49 2.25 -6.89
C LEU A 170 -1.60 1.48 -7.60
N ARG A 171 -2.46 2.22 -8.31
CA ARG A 171 -3.40 1.62 -9.27
C ARG A 171 -2.64 1.27 -10.54
N LEU A 172 -2.87 0.06 -11.04
CA LEU A 172 -2.24 -0.45 -12.26
C LEU A 172 -3.28 -1.08 -13.19
N PRO A 173 -2.97 -1.21 -14.49
CA PRO A 173 -3.55 -2.25 -15.33
C PRO A 173 -3.00 -3.60 -14.87
N GLU A 174 -3.83 -4.43 -14.23
CA GLU A 174 -3.42 -5.73 -13.72
C GLU A 174 -3.28 -6.76 -14.84
N GLY A 175 -2.31 -7.67 -14.69
CA GLY A 175 -2.16 -8.82 -15.56
C GLY A 175 -0.70 -9.12 -15.92
N PRO A 176 -0.51 -10.11 -16.82
CA PRO A 176 0.82 -10.52 -17.26
C PRO A 176 1.58 -9.40 -17.97
N THR A 177 2.73 -9.00 -17.43
CA THR A 177 3.60 -7.96 -18.01
C THR A 177 5.08 -8.31 -17.87
N ARG A 178 5.91 -7.86 -18.80
CA ARG A 178 7.39 -7.99 -18.74
C ARG A 178 8.07 -6.83 -18.04
N SER A 179 7.36 -5.70 -17.93
CA SER A 179 7.86 -4.51 -17.28
C SER A 179 6.75 -3.65 -16.71
N VAL A 180 7.12 -2.77 -15.78
CA VAL A 180 6.26 -1.67 -15.31
C VAL A 180 7.05 -0.38 -15.43
N THR A 181 6.46 0.65 -16.03
CA THR A 181 7.01 2.01 -16.03
C THR A 181 6.18 2.90 -15.12
N LEU A 182 6.85 3.58 -14.19
CA LEU A 182 6.26 4.59 -13.32
C LEU A 182 6.74 5.96 -13.80
N LYS A 183 5.86 6.74 -14.43
CA LYS A 183 6.16 8.10 -14.90
C LYS A 183 5.56 9.14 -13.97
N ILE A 184 6.35 10.12 -13.53
CA ILE A 184 5.89 11.22 -12.69
C ILE A 184 4.94 12.10 -13.50
N GLY A 185 3.65 12.07 -13.18
CA GLY A 185 2.63 12.92 -13.80
C GLY A 185 2.47 14.26 -13.09
N SER A 186 2.56 14.27 -11.75
CA SER A 186 2.57 15.49 -10.94
C SER A 186 3.21 15.26 -9.58
N THR A 187 3.61 16.35 -8.93
CA THR A 187 4.30 16.34 -7.64
C THR A 187 3.65 17.32 -6.67
N SER A 188 3.84 17.14 -5.37
CA SER A 188 3.58 18.21 -4.40
C SER A 188 4.82 19.06 -4.23
N SER A 189 4.66 20.38 -4.38
CA SER A 189 5.66 21.35 -3.98
C SER A 189 5.73 21.45 -2.46
N MET A 190 6.94 21.64 -1.93
CA MET A 190 7.14 22.09 -0.56
C MET A 190 6.87 23.60 -0.45
N GLY A 191 6.17 24.00 0.62
CA GLY A 191 6.16 25.40 1.06
C GLY A 191 7.44 25.69 1.86
N GLY A 192 8.40 26.39 1.26
CA GLY A 192 9.65 26.81 1.91
C GLY A 192 10.61 27.51 0.94
N SER A 193 11.41 28.48 1.42
CA SER A 193 12.20 29.42 0.60
C SER A 193 13.50 28.88 -0.03
N GLN A 194 13.73 27.57 0.05
CA GLN A 194 14.64 26.85 -0.85
C GLN A 194 13.85 25.65 -1.37
N ALA A 195 13.30 25.79 -2.57
CA ALA A 195 12.60 24.71 -3.23
C ALA A 195 13.65 23.66 -3.59
N ALA A 196 13.70 22.55 -2.85
CA ALA A 196 14.28 21.36 -3.43
C ALA A 196 13.41 20.99 -4.63
N THR A 197 14.04 20.99 -5.78
CA THR A 197 13.40 20.70 -7.05
C THR A 197 13.19 19.20 -7.18
N ASP A 198 14.09 18.37 -6.64
CA ASP A 198 14.15 16.98 -7.08
C ASP A 198 13.11 16.10 -6.36
N THR A 199 12.42 15.27 -7.14
CA THR A 199 11.44 14.31 -6.63
C THR A 199 12.09 12.96 -6.38
N ALA A 200 11.74 12.35 -5.26
CA ALA A 200 12.34 11.10 -4.80
C ALA A 200 11.31 9.98 -4.62
N VAL A 201 11.76 8.74 -4.82
CA VAL A 201 11.02 7.51 -4.51
C VAL A 201 11.95 6.57 -3.76
N SER A 202 11.58 6.24 -2.53
CA SER A 202 12.44 5.43 -1.65
C SER A 202 12.35 3.93 -1.93
N GLU A 203 11.18 3.40 -2.25
CA GLU A 203 11.04 1.96 -2.48
C GLU A 203 9.81 1.67 -3.34
N VAL A 204 9.88 0.63 -4.16
CA VAL A 204 8.80 0.09 -4.97
C VAL A 204 8.81 -1.44 -4.88
N GLU A 205 7.69 -2.00 -4.44
CA GLU A 205 7.48 -3.43 -4.41
C GLU A 205 6.41 -3.85 -5.41
N PHE A 206 6.64 -5.02 -6.03
CA PHE A 206 5.74 -5.65 -6.99
C PHE A 206 5.28 -6.98 -6.43
N TRP A 207 3.98 -7.22 -6.41
CA TRP A 207 3.38 -8.41 -5.82
C TRP A 207 2.48 -9.10 -6.83
N GLY A 208 2.60 -10.42 -6.95
CA GLY A 208 1.92 -11.21 -7.98
C GLY A 208 2.01 -12.72 -7.79
N HIS A 209 1.57 -13.45 -8.82
CA HIS A 209 1.60 -14.92 -8.90
C HIS A 209 2.68 -15.42 -9.87
#